data_AF-A0A6V7LSR2-F1
#
_entry.id   AF-A0A6V7LSR2-F1
#
_cell.length_a   1.000
_cell.length_b   1.000
_cell.length_c   1.000
_cell.angle_alpha   90.00
_cell.angle_beta   90.00
_cell.angle_gamma   90.00
#
_symmetry.space_group_name_H-M   'P 1'
#
loop_
_entity.id
_entity.type
_entity.pdbx_description
1 polymer ?
#
loop_
_entity_poly.entity_id
_entity_poly.type
_entity_poly.pdbx_seq_one_letter_code
_entity_poly.pdbx_strand_id
1 'polypeptide(L)' 'FDGDNVVAQAAVFFTAGYETSGTTLSFTLYELALHRDIQNKLRNEIIKGLKMSGGKITYEM' A
#
# COMPACT_ATOMS: atom_id res chain seq x y z
N PHE A 1 -26.75 18.72 -11.99
CA PHE A 1 -25.69 18.46 -12.98
C PHE A 1 -24.29 18.44 -12.38
N ASP A 2 -23.97 19.17 -11.29
CA ASP A 2 -22.63 19.06 -10.67
C ASP A 2 -22.42 17.78 -9.84
N GLY A 3 -23.46 17.28 -9.17
CA GLY A 3 -23.37 16.06 -8.36
C GLY A 3 -22.97 14.82 -9.16
N ASP A 4 -23.57 14.63 -10.34
CA ASP A 4 -23.26 13.50 -11.22
C ASP A 4 -21.81 13.55 -11.72
N ASN A 5 -21.28 14.75 -12.01
CA ASN A 5 -19.88 14.94 -12.38
C ASN A 5 -18.92 14.59 -11.24
N VAL A 6 -19.21 15.02 -10.01
CA VAL A 6 -18.40 14.68 -8.82
C VAL A 6 -18.40 13.17 -8.56
N VAL A 7 -19.56 12.51 -8.69
CA VAL A 7 -19.68 11.06 -8.53
C VAL A 7 -18.89 10.32 -9.62
N ALA A 8 -19.02 10.73 -10.88
CA ALA A 8 -18.27 10.13 -11.99
C ALA A 8 -16.76 10.27 -11.81
N GLN A 9 -16.28 11.45 -11.39
CA GLN A 9 -14.84 11.67 -11.13
C GLN A 9 -14.34 10.83 -9.94
N ALA A 10 -15.12 10.73 -8.86
CA ALA A 10 -14.77 9.87 -7.72
C ALA A 10 -14.63 8.39 -8.13
N ALA A 11 -15.53 7.91 -9.00
CA ALA A 11 -15.45 6.56 -9.54
C ALA A 11 -14.17 6.35 -10.35
N VAL A 12 -13.81 7.31 -11.22
CA VAL A 12 -12.58 7.26 -12.03
C VAL A 12 -11.33 7.26 -11.14
N PHE A 13 -11.25 8.13 -10.12
CA PHE A 13 -10.10 8.16 -9.22
C PHE A 13 -9.95 6.84 -8.44
N PHE A 14 -11.07 6.27 -8.00
CA PHE A 14 -11.07 5.01 -7.28
C PHE A 14 -10.59 3.85 -8.18
N THR A 15 -11.17 3.70 -9.38
CA THR A 15 -10.81 2.58 -10.27
C THR A 15 -9.37 2.68 -10.76
N ALA A 16 -8.92 3.88 -11.15
CA ALA A 16 -7.54 4.10 -11.59
C ALA A 16 -6.53 3.79 -10.49
N GLY A 17 -6.81 4.19 -9.23
CA GLY A 17 -5.97 3.87 -8.09
C GLY A 17 -6.00 2.39 -7.72
N TYR A 18 -7.17 1.75 -7.82
CA TYR A 18 -7.37 0.34 -7.48
C TYR A 18 -6.61 -0.60 -8.42
N GLU A 19 -6.78 -0.46 -9.73
CA GLU A 19 -6.15 -1.38 -10.70
C GLU A 19 -4.62 -1.32 -10.65
N THR A 20 -4.06 -0.10 -10.64
CA THR A 20 -2.61 0.12 -10.65
C THR A 20 -1.96 -0.31 -9.33
N SER A 21 -2.52 0.13 -8.19
CA SER A 21 -1.98 -0.22 -6.88
C SER A 21 -2.19 -1.70 -6.56
N GLY A 22 -3.34 -2.26 -6.92
CA GLY A 22 -3.66 -3.68 -6.72
C GLY A 22 -2.72 -4.59 -7.51
N THR A 23 -2.45 -4.25 -8.78
CA THR A 23 -1.47 -4.98 -9.60
C THR A 23 -0.07 -4.87 -8.98
N THR A 24 0.35 -3.66 -8.61
CA THR A 24 1.66 -3.42 -7.97
C THR A 24 1.84 -4.24 -6.70
N LEU A 25 0.82 -4.25 -5.81
CA LEU A 25 0.85 -5.04 -4.57
C LEU A 25 0.90 -6.54 -4.87
N SER A 26 0.16 -7.02 -5.87
CA SER A 26 0.15 -8.43 -6.24
C SER A 26 1.54 -8.91 -6.68
N PHE A 27 2.19 -8.17 -7.58
CA PHE A 27 3.57 -8.48 -8.00
C PHE A 27 4.57 -8.33 -6.84
N THR A 28 4.44 -7.29 -6.02
CA THR A 28 5.31 -7.10 -4.84
C THR A 28 5.22 -8.29 -3.89
N LEU A 29 4.01 -8.74 -3.56
CA LEU A 29 3.81 -9.88 -2.66
C LEU A 29 4.28 -11.19 -3.29
N TYR A 30 4.10 -11.36 -4.60
CA TYR A 30 4.63 -12.50 -5.33
C TYR A 30 6.16 -12.57 -5.27
N GLU A 31 6.85 -11.46 -5.57
CA GLU A 31 8.31 -11.39 -5.50
C GLU A 31 8.82 -11.61 -4.06
N LEU A 32 8.14 -11.07 -3.05
CA LEU A 32 8.49 -11.30 -1.65
C LEU A 32 8.28 -12.77 -1.22
N ALA A 33 7.30 -13.46 -1.79
CA ALA A 33 7.07 -14.87 -1.50
C ALA A 33 8.20 -15.75 -2.06
N LEU A 34 8.75 -15.38 -3.23
CA LEU A 34 9.89 -16.07 -3.84
C LEU A 34 11.23 -15.73 -3.16
N HIS A 35 11.38 -14.53 -2.60
CA HIS A 35 12.62 -14.02 -2.01
C HIS A 35 12.51 -13.83 -0.49
N ARG A 36 12.65 -14.94 0.26
CA ARG A 36 12.44 -14.96 1.73
C ARG A 36 13.41 -14.10 2.52
N ASP A 37 14.64 -13.94 2.06
CA ASP A 37 15.65 -13.06 2.66
C ASP A 37 15.21 -11.59 2.59
N ILE A 38 14.70 -11.15 1.44
CA ILE A 38 14.16 -9.81 1.22
C ILE A 38 12.91 -9.60 2.10
N GLN A 39 12.01 -10.58 2.13
CA GLN A 39 10.81 -10.53 2.97
C GLN A 39 11.14 -10.41 4.45
N ASN A 40 12.14 -11.17 4.94
CA ASN A 40 12.59 -11.09 6.33
C ASN A 40 13.21 -9.72 6.64
N LYS A 41 14.02 -9.17 5.71
CA LYS A 41 14.59 -7.82 5.84
C LYS A 41 13.49 -6.76 5.96
N LEU A 42 12.53 -6.74 5.04
CA LEU A 42 11.40 -5.82 5.06
C LEU A 42 10.61 -5.92 6.38
N ARG A 43 10.30 -7.15 6.83
CA ARG A 43 9.60 -7.37 8.10
C ARG A 43 10.37 -6.80 9.29
N ASN A 44 11.68 -6.97 9.32
CA ASN A 44 12.52 -6.43 10.39
C ASN A 44 12.54 -4.90 10.37
N GLU A 45 12.57 -4.28 9.20
CA GLU A 45 12.49 -2.82 9.03
C GLU A 45 11.16 -2.27 9.55
N ILE A 46 10.03 -2.91 9.19
CA ILE A 46 8.69 -2.55 9.69
C ILE A 46 8.63 -2.66 11.22
N ILE A 47 9.14 -3.77 11.79
CA ILE A 47 9.16 -3.96 13.25
C ILE A 47 10.04 -2.90 13.93
N LYS A 48 11.16 -2.51 13.32
CA LYS A 48 12.05 -1.47 13.84
C LYS A 48 11.34 -0.11 13.85
N GLY A 49 10.73 0.30 12.73
CA GLY A 49 9.95 1.54 12.66
C GLY A 49 8.83 1.56 13.69
N LEU A 50 8.10 0.45 13.82
CA LEU A 50 7.01 0.33 14.78
C LEU A 50 7.48 0.50 16.23
N LYS A 51 8.65 -0.04 16.57
CA LYS A 51 9.27 0.16 17.88
C LYS A 51 9.67 1.62 18.11
N MET A 52 10.24 2.27 17.09
CA MET A 52 10.64 3.69 17.17
C MET A 52 9.45 4.63 17.39
N SER A 53 8.30 4.30 16.80
CA SER A 53 7.07 5.09 16.92
C SER A 53 6.17 4.67 18.09
N GLY A 54 6.73 3.98 19.09
CA GLY A 54 6.00 3.60 20.30
C GLY A 54 4.81 2.67 20.04
N GLY A 55 4.90 1.83 19.01
CA GLY A 55 3.86 0.88 18.63
C GLY A 55 2.74 1.47 17.77
N LYS A 56 2.86 2.72 17.32
CA LYS A 56 1.83 3.38 16.49
C LYS A 56 2.26 3.44 15.04
N ILE A 57 1.36 3.05 14.15
CA ILE A 57 1.52 3.24 12.71
C ILE A 57 1.13 4.68 12.39
N THR A 58 2.12 5.48 11.96
CA THR A 58 1.98 6.90 11.61
C THR A 58 2.47 7.14 10.19
N TYR A 59 2.20 8.31 9.61
CA TYR A 59 2.71 8.65 8.28
C TYR A 59 4.24 8.81 8.28
N GLU A 60 4.79 9.28 9.39
CA GLU A 60 6.20 9.59 9.63
C GLU A 60 7.00 8.38 10.13
N MET A 61 6.37 7.21 10.25
CA MET A 61 6.98 5.99 10.80
C MET A 61 8.13 5.47 9.95
#